data_AF-A0A2E6SU98-F1
#
_entry.id   AF-A0A2E6SU98-F1
#
_cell.length_a   1.000
_cell.length_b   1.000
_cell.length_c   1.000
_cell.angle_alpha   90.00
_cell.angle_beta   90.00
_cell.angle_gamma   90.00
#
_symmetry.space_group_name_H-M   'P 1'
#
loop_
_entity.id
_entity.type
_entity.pdbx_description
1 polymer ?
#
loop_
_entity_poly.entity_id
_entity_poly.type
_entity_poly.pdbx_seq_one_letter_code
_entity_poly.pdbx_strand_id
1 'polypeptide(L)'
;MNHFSLNRILYSIYSVLLIIVLLFVSDQFTFKWAHILFLGQLVFAVKISKDFEKKWMFFLSPSFLLVFYVNLNIFMGAYSLNNNLLLEVYQYRSTSYKLLKDINIPYAYIALCSFISMLILPSQSIQPIEPKKQTSFNFKKISFCFLLILLFSILKVDLAIIGGNGDFSTIPKSIASIIIFYELAKHKVKLRFLIYVIILLLFVATNYESKREAVFMIIPIILFENVFENYKTFNFSLKKILVSLLSIIILIYSLLIMTILRGFGGYDISNPLLAYKYVDDLLKDFNVGSLLFTVSEAPTTTYVSIKAMSLAQHDSSLISYGASYFKLLFVPIPRSLFDEKPLNMTSVFTKIEDPGFYGIGGSLPINVYAESFWNFHFAGIIVIGFILLVLNFLFRRMYESIIQNKFSPIMPGLVFAFTYILGFYRGFGFDLFTVNVIVGIFFSIFMYTILHVFLNENPIFEKKK
;
A
#
# COMPACT_ATOMS: atom_id res chain seq x y z
N MET A 1 10.33 29.47 15.57
CA MET A 1 10.97 28.30 16.20
C MET A 1 9.89 27.29 16.53
N ASN A 2 9.89 26.12 15.88
CA ASN A 2 8.91 25.08 16.15
C ASN A 2 9.20 24.47 17.52
N HIS A 3 8.40 24.80 18.54
CA HIS A 3 8.42 24.00 19.76
C HIS A 3 8.09 22.55 19.37
N PHE A 4 9.02 21.63 19.64
CA PHE A 4 8.72 20.22 19.55
C PHE A 4 7.54 19.94 20.48
N SER A 5 6.44 19.44 19.91
CA SER A 5 5.29 19.02 20.70
C SER A 5 5.72 17.90 21.66
N LEU A 6 5.08 17.85 22.84
CA LEU A 6 5.29 16.79 23.81
C LEU A 6 5.12 15.39 23.17
N ASN A 7 4.15 15.23 22.25
CA ASN A 7 3.90 13.96 21.57
C ASN A 7 5.09 13.51 20.70
N ARG A 8 5.76 14.43 19.99
CA ARG A 8 6.96 14.12 19.19
C ARG A 8 8.15 13.74 20.07
N ILE A 9 8.32 14.43 21.20
CA ILE A 9 9.37 14.11 22.18
C ILE A 9 9.14 12.70 22.74
N LEU A 10 7.91 12.40 23.18
CA LEU A 10 7.55 11.08 23.70
C LEU A 10 7.76 9.97 22.67
N TYR A 11 7.35 10.18 21.42
CA TYR A 11 7.62 9.21 20.34
C TYR A 11 9.11 8.99 20.10
N SER A 12 9.91 10.06 20.14
CA SER A 12 11.36 9.99 19.93
C SER A 12 12.04 9.24 21.07
N ILE A 13 11.70 9.55 22.32
CA ILE A 13 12.18 8.83 23.51
C ILE A 13 11.81 7.35 23.40
N TYR A 14 10.53 7.04 23.12
CA TYR A 14 10.09 5.66 22.98
C TYR A 14 10.84 4.92 21.87
N SER A 15 11.02 5.54 20.71
CA SER A 15 11.69 4.90 19.57
C SER A 15 13.18 4.67 19.85
N VAL A 16 13.88 5.63 20.45
CA VAL A 16 15.28 5.49 20.83
C VAL A 16 15.44 4.39 21.90
N LEU A 17 14.60 4.39 22.93
CA LEU A 17 14.61 3.33 23.95
C LEU A 17 14.31 1.97 23.33
N LEU A 18 13.35 1.87 22.41
CA LEU A 18 13.03 0.63 21.71
C LEU A 18 14.23 0.12 20.90
N ILE A 19 14.90 0.99 20.15
CA ILE A 19 16.10 0.62 19.37
C ILE A 19 17.21 0.11 20.29
N ILE A 20 17.49 0.84 21.39
CA ILE A 20 18.48 0.42 22.39
C ILE A 20 18.10 -0.94 22.98
N VAL A 21 16.86 -1.10 23.45
CA VAL A 21 16.39 -2.38 24.02
C VAL A 21 16.59 -3.51 23.02
N LEU A 22 16.16 -3.34 21.76
CA LEU A 22 16.31 -4.38 20.74
C LEU A 22 17.77 -4.70 20.42
N LEU A 23 18.69 -3.74 20.47
CA LEU A 23 20.12 -4.02 20.22
C LEU A 23 20.79 -4.83 21.35
N PHE A 24 20.29 -4.74 22.59
CA PHE A 24 20.94 -5.36 23.76
C PHE A 24 20.21 -6.57 24.35
N VAL A 25 18.97 -6.84 23.94
CA VAL A 25 18.20 -8.01 24.40
C VAL A 25 18.44 -9.24 23.53
N SER A 26 18.14 -10.41 24.09
CA SER A 26 18.21 -11.68 23.38
C SER A 26 17.11 -11.85 22.34
N ASP A 27 17.33 -12.76 21.39
CA ASP A 27 16.33 -13.17 20.41
C ASP A 27 15.05 -13.68 21.08
N GLN A 28 15.16 -14.46 22.17
CA GLN A 28 14.00 -14.97 22.90
C GLN A 28 13.12 -13.86 23.45
N PHE A 29 13.71 -12.80 24.01
CA PHE A 29 12.98 -11.62 24.44
C PHE A 29 12.30 -10.94 23.25
N THR A 30 13.04 -10.76 22.15
CA THR A 30 12.53 -10.12 20.94
C THR A 30 11.36 -10.88 20.34
N PHE A 31 11.47 -12.21 20.18
CA PHE A 31 10.36 -13.07 19.75
C PHE A 31 9.14 -12.82 20.63
N LYS A 32 9.29 -12.97 21.94
CA LYS A 32 8.18 -12.86 22.89
C LYS A 32 7.50 -11.50 22.86
N TRP A 33 8.25 -10.39 22.76
CA TRP A 33 7.71 -9.05 23.02
C TRP A 33 7.61 -8.12 21.81
N ALA A 34 8.16 -8.47 20.64
CA ALA A 34 8.16 -7.60 19.45
C ALA A 34 6.76 -7.06 19.13
N HIS A 35 5.73 -7.90 19.18
CA HIS A 35 4.36 -7.48 18.90
C HIS A 35 3.89 -6.29 19.79
N ILE A 36 4.13 -6.35 21.10
CA ILE A 36 3.74 -5.28 22.04
C ILE A 36 4.61 -4.03 21.84
N LEU A 37 5.91 -4.21 21.59
CA LEU A 37 6.83 -3.09 21.36
C LEU A 37 6.44 -2.29 20.11
N PHE A 38 6.13 -2.96 19.01
CA PHE A 38 5.71 -2.30 17.77
C PHE A 38 4.29 -1.73 17.85
N LEU A 39 3.39 -2.35 18.62
CA LEU A 39 2.09 -1.74 18.96
C LEU A 39 2.28 -0.44 19.76
N GLY A 40 3.20 -0.42 20.73
CA GLY A 40 3.55 0.77 21.48
C GLY A 40 4.07 1.88 20.58
N GLN A 41 5.00 1.57 19.67
CA GLN A 41 5.52 2.54 18.70
C GLN A 41 4.40 3.11 17.82
N LEU A 42 3.47 2.26 17.36
CA LEU A 42 2.31 2.66 16.58
C LEU A 42 1.37 3.59 17.36
N VAL A 43 1.09 3.30 18.63
CA VAL A 43 0.26 4.16 19.49
C VAL A 43 0.89 5.54 19.65
N PHE A 44 2.20 5.63 19.90
CA PHE A 44 2.89 6.92 19.96
C PHE A 44 2.90 7.64 18.62
N ALA A 45 3.08 6.93 17.49
CA ALA A 45 2.99 7.51 16.15
C ALA A 45 1.59 8.11 15.90
N VAL A 46 0.51 7.40 16.27
CA VAL A 46 -0.87 7.92 16.15
C VAL A 46 -1.08 9.15 17.03
N LYS A 47 -0.49 9.21 18.24
CA LYS A 47 -0.61 10.38 19.13
C LYS A 47 -0.02 11.66 18.52
N ILE A 48 1.00 11.57 17.66
CA ILE A 48 1.56 12.72 16.93
C ILE A 48 0.49 13.42 16.07
N SER A 49 -0.53 12.71 15.59
CA SER A 49 -1.63 13.31 14.83
C SER A 49 -2.35 14.45 15.57
N LYS A 50 -2.30 14.47 16.91
CA LYS A 50 -2.88 15.55 17.73
C LYS A 50 -2.18 16.90 17.53
N ASP A 51 -0.95 16.89 17.03
CA ASP A 51 -0.16 18.08 16.78
C ASP A 51 -0.47 18.72 15.42
N PHE A 52 -1.30 18.07 14.60
CA PHE A 52 -1.66 18.52 13.27
C PHE A 52 -3.11 19.02 13.24
N GLU A 53 -3.32 20.23 12.71
CA GLU A 53 -4.66 20.79 12.48
C GLU A 53 -5.46 19.89 11.53
N LYS A 54 -4.86 19.52 10.39
CA LYS A 54 -5.43 18.60 9.40
C LYS A 54 -4.97 17.17 9.64
N LYS A 55 -5.54 16.51 10.66
CA LYS A 55 -5.19 15.12 11.06
C LYS A 55 -5.14 14.12 9.90
N TRP A 56 -6.04 14.25 8.94
CA TRP A 56 -6.08 13.35 7.78
C TRP A 56 -4.90 13.50 6.83
N MET A 57 -4.35 14.70 6.70
CA MET A 57 -3.12 14.88 5.92
C MET A 57 -1.96 14.14 6.56
N PHE A 58 -1.90 14.11 7.90
CA PHE A 58 -0.93 13.32 8.63
C PHE A 58 -1.15 11.82 8.41
N PHE A 59 -2.37 11.31 8.61
CA PHE A 59 -2.67 9.88 8.46
C PHE A 59 -2.50 9.36 7.03
N LEU A 60 -2.69 10.21 6.02
CA LEU A 60 -2.49 9.87 4.61
C LEU A 60 -1.07 10.20 4.12
N SER A 61 -0.18 10.73 4.96
CA SER A 61 1.19 10.99 4.52
C SER A 61 1.92 9.67 4.23
N PRO A 62 2.74 9.62 3.16
CA PRO A 62 3.58 8.47 2.85
C PRO A 62 4.35 7.91 4.05
N SER A 63 5.03 8.77 4.80
CA SER A 63 5.78 8.37 6.01
C SER A 63 4.91 7.68 7.05
N PHE A 64 3.75 8.27 7.40
CA PHE A 64 2.87 7.66 8.39
C PHE A 64 2.29 6.34 7.89
N LEU A 65 1.85 6.27 6.63
CA LEU A 65 1.32 5.04 6.05
C LEU A 65 2.35 3.90 6.08
N LEU A 66 3.64 4.19 5.84
CA LEU A 66 4.70 3.19 5.93
C LEU A 66 4.88 2.68 7.36
N VAL A 67 4.99 3.61 8.33
CA VAL A 67 5.14 3.27 9.76
C VAL A 67 3.93 2.50 10.27
N PHE A 68 2.72 2.94 9.90
CA PHE A 68 1.47 2.27 10.24
C PHE A 68 1.45 0.86 9.65
N TYR A 69 1.73 0.71 8.35
CA TYR A 69 1.73 -0.57 7.67
C TYR A 69 2.74 -1.54 8.30
N VAL A 70 4.00 -1.15 8.44
CA VAL A 70 5.05 -2.04 8.96
C VAL A 70 4.79 -2.42 10.42
N ASN A 71 4.47 -1.44 11.28
CA ASN A 71 4.25 -1.73 12.70
C ASN A 71 2.99 -2.57 12.94
N LEU A 72 1.92 -2.35 12.15
CA LEU A 72 0.72 -3.19 12.21
C LEU A 72 1.02 -4.62 11.76
N ASN A 73 1.77 -4.78 10.66
CA ASN A 73 2.17 -6.11 10.19
C ASN A 73 3.04 -6.83 11.22
N ILE A 74 3.99 -6.15 11.87
CA ILE A 74 4.82 -6.76 12.93
C ILE A 74 3.99 -7.10 14.16
N PHE A 75 3.10 -6.21 14.59
CA PHE A 75 2.21 -6.49 15.73
C PHE A 75 1.39 -7.76 15.48
N MET A 76 0.66 -7.82 14.37
CA MET A 76 -0.19 -8.97 14.03
C MET A 76 0.66 -10.22 13.69
N GLY A 77 1.73 -10.03 12.93
CA GLY A 77 2.59 -11.08 12.43
C GLY A 77 3.39 -11.75 13.53
N ALA A 78 4.13 -11.00 14.34
CA ALA A 78 4.87 -11.57 15.46
C ALA A 78 3.94 -12.22 16.49
N TYR A 79 2.77 -11.64 16.79
CA TYR A 79 1.78 -12.25 17.68
C TYR A 79 1.30 -13.61 17.15
N SER A 80 0.90 -13.67 15.87
CA SER A 80 0.38 -14.91 15.26
C SER A 80 1.45 -16.00 15.13
N LEU A 81 2.68 -15.66 14.72
CA LEU A 81 3.80 -16.60 14.58
C LEU A 81 4.22 -17.21 15.92
N ASN A 82 4.19 -16.42 17.01
CA ASN A 82 4.53 -16.93 18.33
C ASN A 82 3.48 -17.92 18.87
N ASN A 83 2.20 -17.60 18.64
CA ASN A 83 1.05 -18.35 19.16
C ASN A 83 0.54 -19.43 18.19
N ASN A 84 1.25 -19.69 17.08
CA ASN A 84 0.86 -20.66 16.05
C ASN A 84 -0.56 -20.45 15.50
N LEU A 85 -0.99 -19.20 15.36
CA LEU A 85 -2.33 -18.83 14.87
C LEU A 85 -2.39 -18.77 13.33
N LEU A 86 -1.72 -19.71 12.66
CA LEU A 86 -1.76 -19.85 11.20
C LEU A 86 -2.50 -21.13 10.83
N LEU A 87 -3.06 -21.16 9.63
CA LEU A 87 -3.53 -22.42 9.06
C LEU A 87 -2.39 -23.43 9.01
N GLU A 88 -2.71 -24.72 9.16
CA GLU A 88 -1.73 -25.80 9.27
C GLU A 88 -0.68 -25.78 8.15
N VAL A 89 -1.12 -25.60 6.90
CA VAL A 89 -0.26 -25.50 5.71
C VAL A 89 0.79 -24.38 5.81
N TYR A 90 0.58 -23.37 6.66
CA TYR A 90 1.50 -22.25 6.88
C TYR A 90 2.21 -22.32 8.24
N GLN A 91 1.97 -23.33 9.07
CA GLN A 91 2.61 -23.45 10.38
C GLN A 91 4.13 -23.64 10.30
N TYR A 92 4.65 -24.18 9.18
CA TYR A 92 6.08 -24.26 8.94
C TYR A 92 6.78 -22.89 9.06
N ARG A 93 6.07 -21.79 8.76
CA ARG A 93 6.59 -20.42 8.92
C ARG A 93 6.76 -20.07 10.39
N SER A 94 5.82 -20.44 11.25
CA SER A 94 5.94 -20.23 12.70
C SER A 94 7.12 -21.00 13.28
N THR A 95 7.32 -22.25 12.85
CA THR A 95 8.46 -23.08 13.26
C THR A 95 9.77 -22.49 12.75
N SER A 96 9.86 -22.16 11.46
CA SER A 96 11.05 -21.57 10.84
C SER A 96 11.39 -20.21 11.44
N TYR A 97 10.38 -19.40 11.75
CA TYR A 97 10.54 -18.09 12.39
C TYR A 97 11.23 -18.21 13.74
N LYS A 98 10.83 -19.18 14.58
CA LYS A 98 11.42 -19.42 15.91
C LYS A 98 12.87 -19.94 15.87
N LEU A 99 13.34 -20.39 14.70
CA LEU A 99 14.70 -20.87 14.49
C LEU A 99 15.66 -19.79 13.97
N LEU A 100 15.14 -18.60 13.62
CA LEU A 100 15.97 -17.48 13.19
C LEU A 100 16.87 -17.00 14.33
N LYS A 101 18.09 -16.62 13.98
CA LYS A 101 19.10 -16.06 14.90
C LYS A 101 19.34 -14.59 14.61
N ASP A 102 19.78 -13.88 15.65
CA ASP A 102 20.09 -12.45 15.66
C ASP A 102 18.94 -11.61 15.09
N ILE A 103 17.70 -11.99 15.42
CA ILE A 103 16.49 -11.29 14.96
C ILE A 103 16.33 -9.92 15.60
N ASN A 104 16.99 -9.73 16.75
CA ASN A 104 17.05 -8.48 17.48
C ASN A 104 17.61 -7.33 16.59
N ILE A 105 18.57 -7.63 15.71
CA ILE A 105 19.17 -6.68 14.75
C ILE A 105 18.16 -6.23 13.67
N PRO A 106 17.52 -7.12 12.88
CA PRO A 106 16.43 -6.76 11.97
C PRO A 106 15.33 -5.93 12.61
N TYR A 107 14.89 -6.29 13.82
CA TYR A 107 13.87 -5.53 14.54
C TYR A 107 14.36 -4.14 14.95
N ALA A 108 15.61 -4.01 15.44
CA ALA A 108 16.20 -2.71 15.75
C ALA A 108 16.30 -1.81 14.50
N TYR A 109 16.70 -2.38 13.36
CA TYR A 109 16.75 -1.66 12.09
C TYR A 109 15.36 -1.19 11.63
N ILE A 110 14.32 -2.01 11.75
CA ILE A 110 12.95 -1.60 11.44
C ILE A 110 12.49 -0.47 12.38
N ALA A 111 12.73 -0.59 13.70
CA ALA A 111 12.37 0.45 14.66
C ALA A 111 13.07 1.79 14.33
N LEU A 112 14.33 1.72 13.91
CA LEU A 112 15.14 2.85 13.47
C LEU A 112 14.61 3.47 12.16
N CYS A 113 14.26 2.65 11.16
CA CYS A 113 13.62 3.14 9.93
C CYS A 113 12.27 3.81 10.20
N SER A 114 11.44 3.23 11.08
CA SER A 114 10.18 3.84 11.51
C SER A 114 10.40 5.18 12.21
N PHE A 115 11.43 5.28 13.06
CA PHE A 115 11.81 6.53 13.72
C PHE A 115 12.18 7.63 12.71
N ILE A 116 13.09 7.34 11.76
CA ILE A 116 13.48 8.29 10.71
C ILE A 116 12.28 8.68 9.83
N SER A 117 11.43 7.70 9.48
CA SER A 117 10.24 7.95 8.67
C SER A 117 9.31 8.99 9.31
N MET A 118 9.14 8.93 10.64
CA MET A 118 8.34 9.90 11.39
C MET A 118 9.04 11.25 11.57
N LEU A 119 10.37 11.30 11.65
CA LEU A 119 11.12 12.57 11.71
C LEU A 119 11.02 13.36 10.39
N ILE A 120 10.97 12.65 9.26
CA ILE A 120 10.87 13.22 7.91
C ILE A 120 9.47 13.78 7.60
N LEU A 121 8.47 13.48 8.43
CA LEU A 121 7.13 13.99 8.24
C LEU A 121 7.15 15.53 8.12
N PRO A 122 6.60 16.09 7.03
CA PRO A 122 6.63 17.51 6.81
C PRO A 122 5.96 18.21 8.00
N SER A 123 6.71 19.07 8.70
CA SER A 123 6.27 19.78 9.90
C SER A 123 5.31 20.93 9.59
N GLN A 124 4.60 20.89 8.47
CA GLN A 124 4.03 22.08 7.85
C GLN A 124 2.53 22.20 8.09
N SER A 125 2.13 23.37 8.57
CA SER A 125 0.79 23.90 8.39
C SER A 125 0.59 24.13 6.90
N ILE A 126 -0.24 23.30 6.26
CA ILE A 126 -0.86 23.72 5.02
C ILE A 126 -1.75 24.89 5.42
N GLN A 127 -1.40 26.09 4.96
CA GLN A 127 -2.25 27.26 5.18
C GLN A 127 -3.68 26.90 4.74
N PRO A 128 -4.69 27.27 5.53
CA PRO A 128 -6.07 27.08 5.13
C PRO A 128 -6.30 27.85 3.83
N ILE A 129 -6.42 27.12 2.73
CA ILE A 129 -6.81 27.69 1.44
C ILE A 129 -8.32 27.52 1.36
N GLU A 130 -9.02 28.63 1.17
CA GLU A 130 -10.45 28.57 0.89
C GLU A 130 -10.67 27.83 -0.45
N PRO A 131 -11.51 26.79 -0.47
CA PRO A 131 -11.79 26.06 -1.70
C PRO A 131 -12.43 27.03 -2.71
N LYS A 132 -11.87 27.07 -3.93
CA LYS A 132 -12.46 27.86 -5.03
C LYS A 132 -13.90 27.41 -5.30
N LYS A 133 -14.76 28.35 -5.74
CA LYS A 133 -16.17 28.10 -6.11
C LYS A 133 -16.30 26.85 -7.00
N GLN A 134 -17.30 26.02 -6.69
CA GLN A 134 -17.59 24.79 -7.41
C GLN A 134 -17.93 25.09 -8.87
N THR A 135 -17.31 24.34 -9.78
CA THR A 135 -17.69 24.29 -11.20
C THR A 135 -19.01 23.52 -11.38
N SER A 136 -19.57 23.50 -12.58
CA SER A 136 -20.70 22.60 -12.89
C SER A 136 -20.23 21.15 -12.94
N PHE A 137 -21.08 20.22 -12.49
CA PHE A 137 -20.84 18.78 -12.60
C PHE A 137 -20.95 18.32 -14.06
N ASN A 138 -19.90 17.69 -14.60
CA ASN A 138 -19.87 17.21 -15.98
C ASN A 138 -20.25 15.72 -16.05
N PHE A 139 -21.54 15.42 -16.28
CA PHE A 139 -22.02 14.03 -16.35
C PHE A 139 -21.36 13.24 -17.49
N LYS A 140 -21.09 13.86 -18.65
CA LYS A 140 -20.46 13.21 -19.80
C LYS A 140 -19.07 12.68 -19.45
N LYS A 141 -18.28 13.45 -18.68
CA LYS A 141 -16.97 13.04 -18.16
C LYS A 141 -17.06 11.77 -17.31
N ILE A 142 -18.05 11.71 -16.41
CA ILE A 142 -18.29 10.54 -15.54
C ILE A 142 -18.71 9.33 -16.36
N SER A 143 -19.67 9.49 -17.27
CA SER A 143 -20.13 8.40 -18.14
C SER A 143 -19.00 7.83 -18.99
N PHE A 144 -18.13 8.70 -19.55
CA PHE A 144 -16.97 8.28 -20.31
C PHE A 144 -15.96 7.50 -19.45
N CYS A 145 -15.62 8.00 -18.26
CA CYS A 145 -14.72 7.29 -17.34
C CYS A 145 -15.32 5.95 -16.91
N PHE A 146 -16.63 5.86 -16.70
CA PHE A 146 -17.29 4.61 -16.34
C PHE A 146 -17.26 3.61 -17.50
N LEU A 147 -17.47 4.07 -18.74
CA LEU A 147 -17.32 3.26 -19.94
C LEU A 147 -15.89 2.70 -20.06
N LEU A 148 -14.86 3.50 -19.76
CA LEU A 148 -13.48 3.03 -19.75
C LEU A 148 -13.24 1.95 -18.69
N ILE A 149 -13.81 2.09 -17.49
CA ILE A 149 -13.72 1.05 -16.46
C ILE A 149 -14.31 -0.27 -16.99
N LEU A 150 -15.48 -0.23 -17.62
CA LEU A 150 -16.12 -1.41 -18.20
C LEU A 150 -15.30 -2.00 -19.36
N LEU A 151 -14.77 -1.15 -20.24
CA LEU A 151 -13.94 -1.55 -21.37
C LEU A 151 -12.68 -2.29 -20.90
N PHE A 152 -11.92 -1.71 -19.99
CA PHE A 152 -10.71 -2.34 -19.42
C PHE A 152 -11.01 -3.40 -18.37
N SER A 153 -12.27 -3.64 -18.02
CA SER A 153 -12.68 -4.84 -17.28
C SER A 153 -12.76 -6.07 -18.17
N ILE A 154 -12.91 -5.87 -19.48
CA ILE A 154 -13.01 -6.94 -20.49
C ILE A 154 -11.68 -7.07 -21.26
N LEU A 155 -11.06 -5.94 -21.62
CA LEU A 155 -9.79 -5.91 -22.34
C LEU A 155 -8.62 -6.10 -21.38
N LYS A 156 -7.89 -7.21 -21.53
CA LYS A 156 -6.60 -7.45 -20.86
C LYS A 156 -5.48 -6.81 -21.70
N VAL A 157 -4.63 -6.04 -21.05
CA VAL A 157 -3.45 -5.42 -21.68
C VAL A 157 -2.23 -6.20 -21.21
N ASP A 158 -1.84 -7.21 -21.98
CA ASP A 158 -0.76 -8.11 -21.63
C ASP A 158 0.60 -7.39 -21.61
N LEU A 159 1.30 -7.51 -20.48
CA LEU A 159 2.66 -7.03 -20.26
C LEU A 159 3.71 -7.73 -21.15
N ALA A 160 3.35 -8.86 -21.78
CA ALA A 160 4.22 -9.60 -22.68
C ALA A 160 4.79 -8.73 -23.82
N ILE A 161 4.04 -7.70 -24.25
CA ILE A 161 4.47 -6.76 -25.30
C ILE A 161 5.79 -6.04 -24.95
N ILE A 162 6.06 -5.83 -23.66
CA ILE A 162 7.30 -5.22 -23.16
C ILE A 162 8.21 -6.21 -22.42
N GLY A 163 7.99 -7.52 -22.62
CA GLY A 163 8.77 -8.58 -21.98
C GLY A 163 8.51 -8.73 -20.48
N GLY A 164 7.36 -8.27 -20.00
CA GLY A 164 6.91 -8.47 -18.61
C GLY A 164 5.82 -9.54 -18.49
N ASN A 165 5.52 -9.97 -17.27
CA ASN A 165 4.36 -10.81 -16.95
C ASN A 165 3.35 -9.98 -16.16
N GLY A 166 2.07 -10.02 -16.55
CA GLY A 166 0.96 -9.38 -15.84
C GLY A 166 -0.04 -8.66 -16.76
N ASP A 167 -0.95 -7.91 -16.15
CA ASP A 167 -1.98 -7.14 -16.86
C ASP A 167 -1.95 -5.65 -16.47
N PHE A 168 -1.78 -4.78 -17.47
CA PHE A 168 -1.82 -3.33 -17.30
C PHE A 168 -3.23 -2.74 -17.37
N SER A 169 -4.28 -3.54 -17.61
CA SER A 169 -5.68 -3.07 -17.66
C SER A 169 -6.12 -2.38 -16.36
N THR A 170 -5.46 -2.69 -15.26
CA THR A 170 -5.73 -2.16 -13.92
C THR A 170 -5.40 -0.67 -13.80
N ILE A 171 -4.36 -0.20 -14.50
CA ILE A 171 -3.94 1.20 -14.51
C ILE A 171 -5.02 2.14 -15.05
N PRO A 172 -5.51 1.99 -16.31
CA PRO A 172 -6.55 2.86 -16.84
C PRO A 172 -7.87 2.75 -16.03
N LYS A 173 -8.23 1.56 -15.53
CA LYS A 173 -9.38 1.39 -14.61
C LYS A 173 -9.24 2.25 -13.35
N SER A 174 -8.07 2.22 -12.71
CA SER A 174 -7.81 2.98 -11.48
C SER A 174 -7.80 4.48 -11.74
N ILE A 175 -7.18 4.95 -12.82
CA ILE A 175 -7.16 6.38 -13.16
C ILE A 175 -8.57 6.88 -13.48
N ALA A 176 -9.36 6.14 -14.27
CA ALA A 176 -10.74 6.51 -14.56
C ALA A 176 -11.59 6.56 -13.27
N SER A 177 -11.38 5.60 -12.36
CA SER A 177 -12.05 5.58 -11.05
C SER A 177 -11.64 6.77 -10.19
N ILE A 178 -10.34 7.14 -10.15
CA ILE A 178 -9.84 8.32 -9.43
C ILE A 178 -10.50 9.60 -9.95
N ILE A 179 -10.67 9.75 -11.26
CA ILE A 179 -11.36 10.91 -11.85
C ILE A 179 -12.82 10.95 -11.41
N ILE A 180 -13.53 9.82 -11.44
CA ILE A 180 -14.91 9.71 -10.96
C ILE A 180 -14.99 10.08 -9.48
N PHE A 181 -14.10 9.54 -8.63
CA PHE A 181 -14.09 9.82 -7.20
C PHE A 181 -13.84 11.30 -6.90
N TYR A 182 -12.89 11.91 -7.62
CA TYR A 182 -12.61 13.34 -7.52
C TYR A 182 -13.85 14.19 -7.80
N GLU A 183 -14.51 13.96 -8.94
CA GLU A 183 -15.68 14.74 -9.36
C GLU A 183 -16.89 14.51 -8.43
N LEU A 184 -17.17 13.27 -8.04
CA LEU A 184 -18.28 12.95 -7.14
C LEU A 184 -18.09 13.57 -5.75
N ALA A 185 -16.88 13.50 -5.20
CA ALA A 185 -16.54 14.10 -3.90
C ALA A 185 -16.60 15.63 -3.97
N LYS A 186 -16.01 16.24 -5.00
CA LYS A 186 -16.00 17.69 -5.24
C LYS A 186 -17.40 18.29 -5.34
N HIS A 187 -18.30 17.62 -6.08
CA HIS A 187 -19.68 18.08 -6.32
C HIS A 187 -20.68 17.56 -5.27
N LYS A 188 -20.22 16.83 -4.25
CA LYS A 188 -21.05 16.31 -3.15
C LYS A 188 -22.28 15.54 -3.62
N VAL A 189 -22.15 14.75 -4.69
CA VAL A 189 -23.26 13.99 -5.28
C VAL A 189 -23.89 13.07 -4.23
N LYS A 190 -25.22 13.06 -4.13
CA LYS A 190 -25.96 12.30 -3.10
C LYS A 190 -25.69 10.80 -3.15
N LEU A 191 -25.62 10.24 -4.36
CA LEU A 191 -25.41 8.81 -4.62
C LEU A 191 -23.94 8.39 -4.73
N ARG A 192 -22.98 9.26 -4.39
CA ARG A 192 -21.55 8.97 -4.62
C ARG A 192 -21.05 7.69 -3.95
N PHE A 193 -21.50 7.40 -2.73
CA PHE A 193 -21.09 6.18 -2.03
C PHE A 193 -21.60 4.91 -2.71
N LEU A 194 -22.81 4.94 -3.29
CA LEU A 194 -23.32 3.83 -4.08
C LEU A 194 -22.44 3.60 -5.30
N ILE A 195 -22.05 4.68 -5.99
CA ILE A 195 -21.14 4.60 -7.15
C ILE A 195 -19.75 4.09 -6.75
N TYR A 196 -19.21 4.53 -5.61
CA TYR A 196 -17.95 4.02 -5.08
C TYR A 196 -18.02 2.52 -4.82
N VAL A 197 -19.09 2.04 -4.18
CA VAL A 197 -19.29 0.60 -3.91
C VAL A 197 -19.41 -0.19 -5.20
N ILE A 198 -20.16 0.30 -6.19
CA ILE A 198 -20.27 -0.36 -7.51
C ILE A 198 -18.89 -0.49 -8.16
N ILE A 199 -18.09 0.57 -8.18
CA ILE A 199 -16.73 0.53 -8.75
C ILE A 199 -15.86 -0.46 -7.97
N LEU A 200 -15.89 -0.46 -6.64
CA LEU A 200 -15.13 -1.42 -5.83
C LEU A 200 -15.55 -2.87 -6.11
N LEU A 201 -16.85 -3.15 -6.22
CA LEU A 201 -17.35 -4.48 -6.58
C LEU A 201 -16.93 -4.90 -7.98
N LEU A 202 -16.87 -3.98 -8.95
CA LEU A 202 -16.31 -4.26 -10.28
C LEU A 202 -14.82 -4.64 -10.20
N PHE A 203 -14.03 -3.94 -9.38
CA PHE A 203 -12.63 -4.33 -9.14
C PHE A 203 -12.52 -5.72 -8.48
N VAL A 204 -13.39 -6.01 -7.50
CA VAL A 204 -13.43 -7.34 -6.85
C VAL A 204 -13.75 -8.45 -7.86
N ALA A 205 -14.74 -8.22 -8.72
CA ALA A 205 -15.21 -9.21 -9.70
C ALA A 205 -14.21 -9.45 -10.84
N THR A 206 -13.52 -8.40 -11.29
CA THR A 206 -12.66 -8.46 -12.48
C THR A 206 -11.19 -8.74 -12.15
N ASN A 207 -10.73 -8.39 -10.94
CA ASN A 207 -9.34 -8.53 -10.50
C ASN A 207 -9.22 -9.43 -9.26
N TYR A 208 -9.95 -10.55 -9.20
CA TYR A 208 -9.92 -11.47 -8.04
C TYR A 208 -8.52 -12.06 -7.77
N GLU A 209 -7.67 -12.13 -8.79
CA GLU A 209 -6.26 -12.52 -8.67
C GLU A 209 -5.46 -11.53 -7.80
N SER A 210 -5.90 -10.27 -7.67
CA SER A 210 -5.25 -9.22 -6.88
C SER A 210 -6.24 -8.48 -5.98
N LYS A 211 -6.57 -9.07 -4.81
CA LYS A 211 -7.39 -8.46 -3.74
C LYS A 211 -7.00 -7.01 -3.40
N ARG A 212 -5.73 -6.69 -3.66
CA ARG A 212 -5.04 -5.47 -3.28
C ARG A 212 -5.55 -4.27 -4.05
N GLU A 213 -5.91 -4.43 -5.31
CA GLU A 213 -6.30 -3.30 -6.16
C GLU A 213 -7.59 -2.65 -5.66
N ALA A 214 -8.60 -3.46 -5.32
CA ALA A 214 -9.83 -2.96 -4.72
C ALA A 214 -9.55 -2.23 -3.39
N VAL A 215 -8.68 -2.78 -2.54
CA VAL A 215 -8.30 -2.16 -1.27
C VAL A 215 -7.54 -0.83 -1.50
N PHE A 216 -6.65 -0.76 -2.49
CA PHE A 216 -5.91 0.46 -2.82
C PHE A 216 -6.84 1.58 -3.31
N MET A 217 -7.95 1.23 -3.97
CA MET A 217 -8.97 2.20 -4.39
C MET A 217 -9.79 2.79 -3.24
N ILE A 218 -9.67 2.28 -2.01
CA ILE A 218 -10.26 2.91 -0.82
C ILE A 218 -9.48 4.18 -0.43
N ILE A 219 -8.16 4.20 -0.63
CA ILE A 219 -7.28 5.33 -0.30
C ILE A 219 -7.70 6.64 -1.01
N PRO A 220 -7.91 6.69 -2.34
CA PRO A 220 -8.30 7.91 -3.03
C PRO A 220 -9.70 8.37 -2.64
N ILE A 221 -10.62 7.45 -2.29
CA ILE A 221 -11.95 7.81 -1.75
C ILE A 221 -11.77 8.56 -0.43
N ILE A 222 -11.00 7.98 0.51
CA ILE A 222 -10.71 8.62 1.80
C ILE A 222 -10.02 9.97 1.58
N LEU A 223 -9.04 10.04 0.66
CA LEU A 223 -8.34 11.28 0.33
C LEU A 223 -9.31 12.37 -0.13
N PHE A 224 -10.12 12.13 -1.16
CA PHE A 224 -10.99 13.15 -1.73
C PHE A 224 -12.13 13.56 -0.79
N GLU A 225 -12.78 12.62 -0.11
CA GLU A 225 -13.85 12.97 0.84
C GLU A 225 -13.35 13.82 2.01
N ASN A 226 -12.09 13.61 2.44
CA ASN A 226 -11.47 14.45 3.46
C ASN A 226 -11.02 15.80 2.93
N VAL A 227 -10.44 15.86 1.73
CA VAL A 227 -9.99 17.12 1.11
C VAL A 227 -11.16 18.06 0.85
N PHE A 228 -12.30 17.56 0.38
CA PHE A 228 -13.49 18.38 0.11
C PHE A 228 -14.39 18.62 1.33
N GLU A 229 -13.88 18.27 2.53
CA GLU A 229 -14.57 18.46 3.82
C GLU A 229 -16.01 17.93 3.81
N ASN A 230 -16.25 16.82 3.11
CA ASN A 230 -17.54 16.15 3.15
C ASN A 230 -17.82 15.56 4.54
N TYR A 231 -16.77 15.41 5.34
CA TYR A 231 -16.81 15.04 6.74
C TYR A 231 -16.22 16.16 7.61
N LYS A 232 -17.08 17.08 8.07
CA LYS A 232 -16.62 18.23 8.89
C LYS A 232 -16.05 17.84 10.26
N THR A 233 -16.47 16.71 10.84
CA THR A 233 -15.91 16.20 12.10
C THR A 233 -16.17 14.70 12.27
N PHE A 234 -15.24 14.02 12.94
CA PHE A 234 -15.38 12.64 13.43
C PHE A 234 -16.34 12.59 14.63
N ASN A 235 -17.58 13.03 14.44
CA ASN A 235 -18.61 12.85 15.46
C ASN A 235 -18.98 11.37 15.47
N PHE A 236 -18.55 10.64 16.51
CA PHE A 236 -18.92 9.25 16.76
C PHE A 236 -20.42 9.19 17.07
N SER A 237 -21.25 8.98 16.04
CA SER A 237 -22.63 8.57 16.24
C SER A 237 -22.72 7.06 16.15
N LEU A 238 -23.60 6.44 16.95
CA LEU A 238 -23.84 5.00 16.92
C LEU A 238 -24.10 4.50 15.48
N LYS A 239 -24.85 5.28 14.69
CA LYS A 239 -25.09 5.00 13.27
C LYS A 239 -23.79 4.88 12.46
N LYS A 240 -22.82 5.78 12.66
CA LYS A 240 -21.53 5.71 11.95
C LYS A 240 -20.69 4.53 12.41
N ILE A 241 -20.73 4.19 13.71
CA ILE A 241 -20.06 2.99 14.24
C ILE A 241 -20.64 1.74 13.61
N LEU A 242 -21.97 1.60 13.58
CA LEU A 242 -22.66 0.47 12.94
C LEU A 242 -22.35 0.37 11.44
N VAL A 243 -22.37 1.49 10.71
CA VAL A 243 -21.99 1.54 9.29
C VAL A 243 -20.52 1.14 9.09
N SER A 244 -19.62 1.57 9.97
CA SER A 244 -18.20 1.19 9.92
C SER A 244 -18.02 -0.30 10.18
N LEU A 245 -18.71 -0.86 11.18
CA LEU A 245 -18.67 -2.30 11.48
C LEU A 245 -19.21 -3.11 10.31
N LEU A 246 -20.36 -2.72 9.74
CA LEU A 246 -20.93 -3.36 8.56
C LEU A 246 -19.96 -3.30 7.37
N SER A 247 -19.30 -2.16 7.16
CA SER A 247 -18.29 -2.01 6.10
C SER A 247 -17.10 -2.94 6.30
N ILE A 248 -16.62 -3.10 7.55
CA ILE A 248 -15.55 -4.04 7.91
C ILE A 248 -16.00 -5.48 7.65
N ILE A 249 -17.23 -5.85 8.01
CA ILE A 249 -17.77 -7.19 7.75
C ILE A 249 -17.83 -7.47 6.25
N ILE A 250 -18.34 -6.54 5.44
CA ILE A 250 -18.41 -6.68 3.98
C ILE A 250 -17.00 -6.83 3.39
N LEU A 251 -16.02 -6.06 3.89
CA LEU A 251 -14.64 -6.16 3.44
C LEU A 251 -14.02 -7.53 3.79
N ILE A 252 -14.20 -8.00 5.02
CA ILE A 252 -13.74 -9.35 5.43
C ILE A 252 -14.40 -10.42 4.57
N TYR A 253 -15.72 -10.36 4.37
CA TYR A 253 -16.45 -11.31 3.54
C TYR A 253 -15.95 -11.32 2.09
N SER A 254 -15.70 -10.15 1.52
CA SER A 254 -15.11 -10.02 0.17
C SER A 254 -13.71 -10.62 0.10
N LEU A 255 -12.88 -10.42 1.13
CA LEU A 255 -11.56 -11.03 1.22
C LEU A 255 -11.63 -12.56 1.32
N LEU A 256 -12.63 -13.13 2.01
CA LEU A 256 -12.87 -14.57 2.07
C LEU A 256 -13.26 -15.13 0.71
N ILE A 257 -14.21 -14.48 0.01
CA ILE A 257 -14.59 -14.84 -1.37
C ILE A 257 -13.36 -14.85 -2.28
N MET A 258 -12.54 -13.79 -2.25
CA MET A 258 -11.32 -13.74 -3.05
C MET A 258 -10.27 -14.78 -2.62
N THR A 259 -10.30 -15.26 -1.37
CA THR A 259 -9.44 -16.35 -0.90
C THR A 259 -9.85 -17.66 -1.55
N ILE A 260 -11.15 -17.95 -1.51
CA ILE A 260 -11.77 -19.11 -2.16
C ILE A 260 -11.51 -19.11 -3.67
N LEU A 261 -11.70 -17.98 -4.35
CA LEU A 261 -11.43 -17.84 -5.79
C LEU A 261 -9.98 -18.08 -6.21
N ARG A 262 -9.03 -18.00 -5.26
CA ARG A 262 -7.62 -18.34 -5.49
C ARG A 262 -7.32 -19.82 -5.26
N GLY A 263 -8.33 -20.66 -5.05
CA GLY A 263 -8.21 -22.10 -4.84
C GLY A 263 -7.97 -22.50 -3.37
N PHE A 264 -8.11 -21.58 -2.41
CA PHE A 264 -8.06 -21.97 -0.99
C PHE A 264 -9.27 -22.85 -0.65
N GLY A 265 -9.01 -23.96 0.05
CA GLY A 265 -10.01 -24.97 0.40
C GLY A 265 -10.24 -26.03 -0.69
N GLY A 266 -9.61 -25.90 -1.86
CA GLY A 266 -9.71 -26.91 -2.93
C GLY A 266 -11.12 -27.01 -3.55
N TYR A 267 -11.94 -25.97 -3.41
CA TYR A 267 -13.28 -25.93 -3.99
C TYR A 267 -13.20 -25.81 -5.52
N ASP A 268 -13.97 -26.65 -6.23
CA ASP A 268 -14.13 -26.57 -7.67
C ASP A 268 -15.17 -25.49 -8.03
N ILE A 269 -14.70 -24.37 -8.59
CA ILE A 269 -15.51 -23.17 -8.83
C ILE A 269 -15.52 -22.89 -10.33
N SER A 270 -16.59 -23.32 -10.98
CA SER A 270 -16.84 -23.05 -12.41
C SER A 270 -17.20 -21.59 -12.69
N ASN A 271 -17.78 -20.88 -11.71
CA ASN A 271 -18.18 -19.48 -11.84
C ASN A 271 -17.76 -18.70 -10.59
N PRO A 272 -16.98 -17.61 -10.72
CA PRO A 272 -16.55 -16.81 -9.58
C PRO A 272 -17.68 -16.30 -8.68
N LEU A 273 -18.86 -16.08 -9.24
CA LEU A 273 -20.06 -15.66 -8.50
C LEU A 273 -20.59 -16.74 -7.56
N LEU A 274 -20.17 -18.01 -7.68
CA LEU A 274 -20.59 -19.08 -6.79
C LEU A 274 -19.71 -19.20 -5.53
N ALA A 275 -18.59 -18.47 -5.46
CA ALA A 275 -17.66 -18.53 -4.34
C ALA A 275 -18.28 -18.16 -2.98
N TYR A 276 -19.34 -17.34 -2.96
CA TYR A 276 -20.03 -16.99 -1.71
C TYR A 276 -20.65 -18.22 -1.01
N LYS A 277 -21.00 -19.28 -1.77
CA LYS A 277 -21.61 -20.50 -1.23
C LYS A 277 -20.63 -21.29 -0.35
N TYR A 278 -19.34 -21.16 -0.59
CA TYR A 278 -18.29 -21.89 0.12
C TYR A 278 -17.73 -21.12 1.32
N VAL A 279 -18.23 -19.90 1.61
CA VAL A 279 -17.72 -19.11 2.74
C VAL A 279 -18.08 -19.77 4.07
N ASP A 280 -19.28 -20.32 4.19
CA ASP A 280 -19.71 -20.99 5.43
C ASP A 280 -18.91 -22.28 5.67
N ASP A 281 -18.62 -23.03 4.61
CA ASP A 281 -17.80 -24.24 4.69
C ASP A 281 -16.36 -23.88 5.10
N LEU A 282 -15.77 -22.85 4.48
CA LEU A 282 -14.46 -22.33 4.85
C LEU A 282 -14.39 -21.90 6.34
N LEU A 283 -15.44 -21.28 6.86
CA LEU A 283 -15.50 -20.84 8.26
C LEU A 283 -15.69 -22.00 9.25
N LYS A 284 -16.26 -23.13 8.81
CA LYS A 284 -16.39 -24.35 9.64
C LYS A 284 -15.10 -25.17 9.64
N ASP A 285 -14.44 -25.27 8.49
CA ASP A 285 -13.23 -26.08 8.31
C ASP A 285 -12.01 -25.46 9.02
N PHE A 286 -12.01 -24.13 9.19
CA PHE A 286 -10.87 -23.41 9.74
C PHE A 286 -11.24 -22.59 10.99
N ASN A 287 -10.33 -22.56 11.96
CA ASN A 287 -10.41 -21.59 13.05
C ASN A 287 -10.41 -20.16 12.46
N VAL A 288 -11.48 -19.41 12.71
CA VAL A 288 -11.68 -18.06 12.17
C VAL A 288 -10.50 -17.14 12.48
N GLY A 289 -9.91 -17.23 13.67
CA GLY A 289 -8.73 -16.46 14.04
C GLY A 289 -7.53 -16.79 13.15
N SER A 290 -7.24 -18.07 12.96
CA SER A 290 -6.15 -18.53 12.09
C SER A 290 -6.37 -18.16 10.63
N LEU A 291 -7.61 -18.23 10.15
CA LEU A 291 -7.99 -17.80 8.81
C LEU A 291 -7.76 -16.30 8.63
N LEU A 292 -8.21 -15.47 9.58
CA LEU A 292 -8.02 -14.01 9.52
C LEU A 292 -6.54 -13.60 9.50
N PHE A 293 -5.71 -14.19 10.36
CA PHE A 293 -4.26 -13.93 10.34
C PHE A 293 -3.61 -14.36 9.02
N THR A 294 -3.99 -15.53 8.51
CA THR A 294 -3.45 -16.03 7.23
C THR A 294 -3.86 -15.13 6.05
N VAL A 295 -5.14 -14.73 6.00
CA VAL A 295 -5.68 -13.84 4.95
C VAL A 295 -5.11 -12.42 5.04
N SER A 296 -4.77 -11.94 6.23
CA SER A 296 -4.13 -10.63 6.42
C SER A 296 -2.73 -10.51 5.81
N GLU A 297 -2.06 -11.66 5.58
CA GLU A 297 -0.67 -11.76 5.10
C GLU A 297 0.39 -11.08 6.00
N ALA A 298 -0.01 -10.48 7.13
CA ALA A 298 0.88 -9.90 8.13
C ALA A 298 1.92 -10.90 8.70
N PRO A 299 1.57 -12.16 9.00
CA PRO A 299 2.53 -13.15 9.48
C PRO A 299 3.58 -13.46 8.41
N THR A 300 3.13 -13.66 7.17
CA THR A 300 4.01 -13.91 6.02
C THR A 300 4.96 -12.74 5.81
N THR A 301 4.45 -11.51 5.76
CA THR A 301 5.23 -10.29 5.53
C THR A 301 6.27 -10.07 6.63
N THR A 302 5.90 -10.34 7.89
CA THR A 302 6.82 -10.26 9.03
C THR A 302 7.91 -11.31 8.93
N TYR A 303 7.55 -12.59 8.73
CA TYR A 303 8.50 -13.69 8.62
C TYR A 303 9.52 -13.45 7.49
N VAL A 304 9.07 -13.19 6.26
CA VAL A 304 9.97 -13.03 5.11
C VAL A 304 10.86 -11.80 5.24
N SER A 305 10.35 -10.68 5.78
CA SER A 305 11.15 -9.47 5.93
C SER A 305 12.24 -9.63 7.01
N ILE A 306 11.91 -10.26 8.15
CA ILE A 306 12.89 -10.53 9.22
C ILE A 306 13.92 -11.56 8.76
N LYS A 307 13.46 -12.65 8.13
CA LYS A 307 14.36 -13.68 7.60
C LYS A 307 15.30 -13.11 6.54
N ALA A 308 14.79 -12.24 5.67
CA ALA A 308 15.60 -11.64 4.62
C ALA A 308 16.75 -10.78 5.20
N MET A 309 16.44 -9.93 6.17
CA MET A 309 17.47 -9.14 6.85
C MET A 309 18.44 -10.01 7.65
N SER A 310 17.96 -11.09 8.29
CA SER A 310 18.82 -12.05 8.99
C SER A 310 19.79 -12.73 8.02
N LEU A 311 19.36 -13.15 6.83
CA LEU A 311 20.26 -13.72 5.81
C LEU A 311 21.34 -12.72 5.38
N ALA A 312 20.95 -11.49 5.02
CA ALA A 312 21.88 -10.44 4.61
C ALA A 312 22.84 -10.00 5.74
N GLN A 313 22.42 -10.15 7.00
CA GLN A 313 23.26 -9.89 8.18
C GLN A 313 24.36 -10.94 8.34
N HIS A 314 24.04 -12.22 8.10
CA HIS A 314 24.98 -13.33 8.30
C HIS A 314 25.91 -13.56 7.11
N ASP A 315 25.48 -13.18 5.91
CA ASP A 315 26.28 -13.33 4.69
C ASP A 315 26.38 -12.00 3.93
N SER A 316 27.49 -11.31 4.16
CA SER A 316 27.79 -10.03 3.49
C SER A 316 27.91 -10.14 1.96
N SER A 317 28.14 -11.34 1.41
CA SER A 317 28.19 -11.54 -0.04
C SER A 317 26.82 -11.39 -0.71
N LEU A 318 25.73 -11.48 0.07
CA LEU A 318 24.38 -11.28 -0.43
C LEU A 318 24.01 -9.80 -0.61
N ILE A 319 24.78 -8.86 -0.04
CA ILE A 319 24.49 -7.43 -0.14
C ILE A 319 24.53 -6.98 -1.60
N SER A 320 23.43 -6.37 -2.05
CA SER A 320 23.23 -6.10 -3.49
C SER A 320 23.66 -4.69 -3.93
N TYR A 321 24.13 -3.85 -3.01
CA TYR A 321 24.68 -2.51 -3.28
C TYR A 321 23.80 -1.61 -4.18
N GLY A 322 22.48 -1.76 -4.09
CA GLY A 322 21.53 -0.97 -4.87
C GLY A 322 21.08 -1.59 -6.20
N ALA A 323 21.55 -2.78 -6.56
CA ALA A 323 21.21 -3.42 -7.84
C ALA A 323 19.70 -3.54 -8.07
N SER A 324 18.90 -3.81 -7.02
CA SER A 324 17.44 -3.89 -7.17
C SER A 324 16.78 -2.52 -7.44
N TYR A 325 17.37 -1.43 -6.92
CA TYR A 325 16.91 -0.07 -7.19
C TYR A 325 17.29 0.39 -8.62
N PHE A 326 18.50 0.08 -9.06
CA PHE A 326 18.97 0.41 -10.41
C PHE A 326 18.29 -0.40 -11.52
N LYS A 327 17.72 -1.57 -11.19
CA LYS A 327 16.95 -2.40 -12.13
C LYS A 327 15.89 -1.62 -12.90
N LEU A 328 15.32 -0.56 -12.31
CA LEU A 328 14.37 0.34 -12.96
C LEU A 328 14.83 0.80 -14.36
N LEU A 329 16.10 1.15 -14.51
CA LEU A 329 16.68 1.64 -15.78
C LEU A 329 16.67 0.57 -16.87
N PHE A 330 16.64 -0.70 -16.47
CA PHE A 330 16.69 -1.85 -17.36
C PHE A 330 15.31 -2.50 -17.56
N VAL A 331 14.24 -2.01 -16.90
CA VAL A 331 12.91 -2.63 -17.02
C VAL A 331 12.46 -2.79 -18.47
N PRO A 332 12.58 -1.78 -19.36
CA PRO A 332 12.15 -1.90 -20.75
C PRO A 332 12.98 -2.88 -21.59
N ILE A 333 14.14 -3.30 -21.11
CA ILE A 333 15.04 -4.20 -21.84
C ILE A 333 14.67 -5.64 -21.47
N PRO A 334 14.22 -6.46 -22.43
CA PRO A 334 13.90 -7.86 -22.17
C PRO A 334 15.17 -8.64 -21.79
N ARG A 335 15.03 -9.67 -20.96
CA ARG A 335 16.19 -10.48 -20.52
C ARG A 335 16.94 -11.11 -21.69
N SER A 336 16.24 -11.51 -22.75
CA SER A 336 16.85 -12.04 -23.97
C SER A 336 17.84 -11.09 -24.68
N LEU A 337 17.76 -9.78 -24.40
CA LEU A 337 18.71 -8.78 -24.91
C LEU A 337 19.74 -8.37 -23.86
N PHE A 338 19.49 -8.63 -22.58
CA PHE A 338 20.39 -8.31 -21.46
C PHE A 338 20.21 -9.30 -20.32
N ASP A 339 20.89 -10.45 -20.43
CA ASP A 339 20.76 -11.56 -19.48
C ASP A 339 21.23 -11.16 -18.06
N GLU A 340 22.25 -10.30 -17.98
CA GLU A 340 22.82 -9.76 -16.74
C GLU A 340 21.92 -8.73 -16.03
N LYS A 341 20.71 -8.47 -16.55
CA LYS A 341 19.73 -7.58 -15.92
C LYS A 341 19.53 -7.94 -14.44
N PRO A 342 19.72 -6.98 -13.50
CA PRO A 342 19.53 -7.23 -12.08
C PRO A 342 18.17 -7.87 -11.77
N LEU A 343 18.16 -8.80 -10.82
CA LEU A 343 16.91 -9.34 -10.27
C LEU A 343 16.30 -8.32 -9.30
N ASN A 344 14.97 -8.32 -9.16
CA ASN A 344 14.39 -7.55 -8.05
C ASN A 344 14.67 -8.30 -6.74
N MET A 345 14.65 -7.58 -5.63
CA MET A 345 15.05 -8.16 -4.36
C MET A 345 14.13 -9.31 -3.93
N THR A 346 12.83 -9.18 -4.21
CA THR A 346 11.84 -10.24 -3.99
C THR A 346 12.22 -11.53 -4.71
N SER A 347 12.65 -11.48 -5.98
CA SER A 347 13.11 -12.66 -6.72
C SER A 347 14.41 -13.22 -6.18
N VAL A 348 15.37 -12.37 -5.78
CA VAL A 348 16.63 -12.82 -5.16
C VAL A 348 16.33 -13.61 -3.89
N PHE A 349 15.53 -13.03 -2.98
CA PHE A 349 15.15 -13.69 -1.73
C PHE A 349 14.34 -14.97 -1.99
N THR A 350 13.35 -14.95 -2.88
CA THR A 350 12.53 -16.13 -3.17
C THR A 350 13.37 -17.27 -3.75
N LYS A 351 14.31 -16.97 -4.63
CA LYS A 351 15.20 -17.98 -5.23
C LYS A 351 16.08 -18.67 -4.19
N ILE A 352 16.47 -17.96 -3.13
CA ILE A 352 17.27 -18.51 -2.01
C ILE A 352 16.36 -19.31 -1.06
N GLU A 353 15.22 -18.75 -0.68
CA GLU A 353 14.32 -19.31 0.33
C GLU A 353 13.50 -20.51 -0.17
N ASP A 354 12.96 -20.41 -1.38
CA ASP A 354 12.08 -21.41 -1.98
C ASP A 354 12.29 -21.46 -3.51
N PRO A 355 13.34 -22.17 -3.97
CA PRO A 355 13.64 -22.30 -5.40
C PRO A 355 12.49 -22.92 -6.20
N GLY A 356 11.72 -23.83 -5.59
CA GLY A 356 10.58 -24.48 -6.22
C GLY A 356 9.44 -23.49 -6.47
N PHE A 357 9.09 -22.69 -5.46
CA PHE A 357 8.10 -21.63 -5.61
C PHE A 357 8.56 -20.57 -6.62
N TYR A 358 9.84 -20.19 -6.62
CA TYR A 358 10.41 -19.32 -7.66
C TYR A 358 10.28 -19.93 -9.07
N GLY A 359 10.58 -21.23 -9.22
CA GLY A 359 10.53 -21.93 -10.51
C GLY A 359 9.16 -21.95 -11.16
N ILE A 360 8.08 -21.87 -10.38
CA ILE A 360 6.70 -21.76 -10.88
C ILE A 360 6.20 -20.30 -10.99
N GLY A 361 7.10 -19.31 -10.87
CA GLY A 361 6.79 -17.88 -10.95
C GLY A 361 6.29 -17.25 -9.65
N GLY A 362 6.40 -17.95 -8.52
CA GLY A 362 6.08 -17.46 -7.19
C GLY A 362 7.05 -16.38 -6.69
N SER A 363 6.59 -15.60 -5.71
CA SER A 363 7.36 -14.51 -5.12
C SER A 363 7.03 -14.32 -3.63
N LEU A 364 8.05 -14.20 -2.79
CA LEU A 364 7.97 -13.92 -1.37
C LEU A 364 8.31 -12.44 -1.11
N PRO A 365 7.31 -11.55 -1.05
CA PRO A 365 7.54 -10.11 -1.00
C PRO A 365 8.17 -9.71 0.34
N ILE A 366 9.37 -9.15 0.29
CA ILE A 366 10.01 -8.52 1.45
C ILE A 366 9.65 -7.04 1.47
N ASN A 367 9.36 -6.48 2.64
CA ASN A 367 8.94 -5.08 2.73
C ASN A 367 10.08 -4.11 2.35
N VAL A 368 9.73 -2.84 2.13
CA VAL A 368 10.69 -1.82 1.69
C VAL A 368 11.87 -1.62 2.65
N TYR A 369 11.67 -1.81 3.96
CA TYR A 369 12.77 -1.72 4.93
C TYR A 369 13.75 -2.88 4.74
N ALA A 370 13.24 -4.11 4.60
CA ALA A 370 14.06 -5.29 4.35
C ALA A 370 14.80 -5.21 3.00
N GLU A 371 14.15 -4.70 1.94
CA GLU A 371 14.83 -4.45 0.66
C GLU A 371 15.97 -3.44 0.80
N SER A 372 15.77 -2.36 1.56
CA SER A 372 16.82 -1.36 1.79
C SER A 372 17.99 -1.92 2.62
N PHE A 373 17.68 -2.72 3.65
CA PHE A 373 18.70 -3.40 4.45
C PHE A 373 19.49 -4.41 3.62
N TRP A 374 18.84 -5.18 2.75
CA TRP A 374 19.55 -6.12 1.90
C TRP A 374 20.47 -5.40 0.89
N ASN A 375 20.06 -4.25 0.38
CA ASN A 375 20.90 -3.49 -0.56
C ASN A 375 22.07 -2.77 0.12
N PHE A 376 21.88 -2.19 1.30
CA PHE A 376 22.81 -1.23 1.89
C PHE A 376 23.07 -1.44 3.39
N HIS A 377 22.59 -2.55 3.95
CA HIS A 377 22.67 -2.86 5.37
C HIS A 377 22.10 -1.69 6.21
N PHE A 378 22.75 -1.29 7.31
CA PHE A 378 22.32 -0.12 8.09
C PHE A 378 22.31 1.20 7.31
N ALA A 379 23.14 1.35 6.26
CA ALA A 379 23.12 2.57 5.42
C ALA A 379 21.84 2.68 4.60
N GLY A 380 21.06 1.61 4.48
CA GLY A 380 19.74 1.61 3.84
C GLY A 380 18.75 2.59 4.47
N ILE A 381 18.98 3.01 5.71
CA ILE A 381 18.16 4.04 6.35
C ILE A 381 18.20 5.38 5.60
N ILE A 382 19.34 5.73 5.00
CA ILE A 382 19.50 6.96 4.23
C ILE A 382 18.63 6.88 2.97
N VAL A 383 18.58 5.72 2.34
CA VAL A 383 17.75 5.46 1.15
C VAL A 383 16.27 5.53 1.48
N ILE A 384 15.84 4.92 2.60
CA ILE A 384 14.46 5.05 3.09
C ILE A 384 14.12 6.52 3.33
N GLY A 385 15.01 7.26 3.99
CA GLY A 385 14.81 8.67 4.26
C GLY A 385 14.65 9.49 2.98
N PHE A 386 15.53 9.28 2.00
CA PHE A 386 15.47 9.94 0.70
C PHE A 386 14.16 9.64 -0.06
N ILE A 387 13.78 8.35 -0.14
CA ILE A 387 12.53 7.93 -0.80
C ILE A 387 11.33 8.62 -0.15
N LEU A 388 11.25 8.63 1.18
CA LEU A 388 10.15 9.26 1.90
C LEU A 388 10.13 10.78 1.77
N LEU A 389 11.28 11.44 1.70
CA LEU A 389 11.35 12.88 1.41
C LEU A 389 10.69 13.19 0.06
N VAL A 390 11.03 12.42 -0.98
CA VAL A 390 10.45 12.57 -2.32
C VAL A 390 8.95 12.27 -2.28
N LEU A 391 8.54 11.15 -1.69
CA LEU A 391 7.13 10.75 -1.66
C LEU A 391 6.27 11.74 -0.87
N ASN A 392 6.73 12.22 0.30
CA ASN A 392 6.02 13.24 1.07
C ASN A 392 5.94 14.58 0.31
N PHE A 393 7.01 14.97 -0.40
CA PHE A 393 7.00 16.16 -1.25
C PHE A 393 5.93 16.05 -2.36
N LEU A 394 5.91 14.92 -3.08
CA LEU A 394 4.93 14.65 -4.14
C LEU A 394 3.50 14.61 -3.58
N PHE A 395 3.29 13.94 -2.44
CA PHE A 395 2.01 13.90 -1.75
C PHE A 395 1.53 15.29 -1.36
N ARG A 396 2.40 16.13 -0.81
CA ARG A 396 2.05 17.52 -0.45
C ARG A 396 1.62 18.32 -1.68
N ARG A 397 2.39 18.24 -2.78
CA ARG A 397 2.07 18.94 -4.03
C ARG A 397 0.74 18.47 -4.63
N MET A 398 0.50 17.16 -4.62
CA MET A 398 -0.76 16.56 -5.04
C MET A 398 -1.92 17.09 -4.19
N TYR A 399 -1.79 17.03 -2.86
CA TYR A 399 -2.81 17.48 -1.91
C TYR A 399 -3.14 18.97 -2.07
N GLU A 400 -2.13 19.84 -2.20
CA GLU A 400 -2.29 21.27 -2.48
C GLU A 400 -3.02 21.51 -3.81
N SER A 401 -2.70 20.74 -4.86
CA SER A 401 -3.38 20.83 -6.16
C SER A 401 -4.86 20.48 -6.08
N ILE A 402 -5.21 19.44 -5.31
CA ILE A 402 -6.60 19.01 -5.11
C ILE A 402 -7.38 20.08 -4.35
N ILE A 403 -6.83 20.61 -3.24
CA ILE A 403 -7.47 21.69 -2.45
C ILE A 403 -7.71 22.93 -3.31
N GLN A 404 -6.74 23.31 -4.14
CA GLN A 404 -6.85 24.50 -5.00
C GLN A 404 -7.79 24.30 -6.20
N ASN A 405 -8.46 23.13 -6.31
CA ASN A 405 -9.28 22.74 -7.46
C ASN A 405 -8.52 22.84 -8.79
N LYS A 406 -7.20 22.66 -8.78
CA LYS A 406 -6.35 22.64 -9.98
C LYS A 406 -6.29 21.22 -10.52
N PHE A 407 -7.33 20.85 -11.27
CA PHE A 407 -7.34 19.58 -12.00
C PHE A 407 -6.37 19.67 -13.18
N SER A 408 -5.19 19.06 -13.03
CA SER A 408 -4.18 18.95 -14.09
C SER A 408 -4.16 17.53 -14.67
N PRO A 409 -3.68 17.35 -15.92
CA PRO A 409 -3.51 16.02 -16.52
C PRO A 409 -2.65 15.06 -15.68
N ILE A 410 -1.76 15.59 -14.84
CA ILE A 410 -0.84 14.81 -14.01
C ILE A 410 -1.48 14.41 -12.67
N MET A 411 -2.50 15.15 -12.20
CA MET A 411 -3.07 14.94 -10.86
C MET A 411 -3.62 13.53 -10.64
N PRO A 412 -4.47 12.94 -11.53
CA PRO A 412 -4.95 11.57 -11.34
C PRO A 412 -3.82 10.54 -11.30
N GLY A 413 -2.76 10.74 -12.10
CA GLY A 413 -1.55 9.91 -12.10
C GLY A 413 -0.76 10.00 -10.78
N LEU A 414 -0.65 11.19 -10.18
CA LEU A 414 -0.04 11.33 -8.85
C LEU A 414 -0.89 10.68 -7.74
N VAL A 415 -2.22 10.80 -7.83
CA VAL A 415 -3.12 10.09 -6.90
C VAL A 415 -2.97 8.59 -7.07
N PHE A 416 -2.89 8.09 -8.31
CA PHE A 416 -2.62 6.68 -8.59
C PHE A 416 -1.27 6.23 -8.00
N ALA A 417 -0.20 7.01 -8.19
CA ALA A 417 1.10 6.71 -7.59
C ALA A 417 1.01 6.62 -6.06
N PHE A 418 0.24 7.52 -5.45
CA PHE A 418 -0.02 7.51 -4.03
C PHE A 418 -0.85 6.30 -3.57
N THR A 419 -1.84 5.83 -4.35
CA THR A 419 -2.58 4.61 -3.98
C THR A 419 -1.71 3.36 -4.04
N TYR A 420 -0.81 3.29 -5.04
CA TYR A 420 0.08 2.15 -5.26
C TYR A 420 1.24 2.07 -4.27
N ILE A 421 1.44 3.11 -3.44
CA ILE A 421 2.50 3.18 -2.44
C ILE A 421 2.41 2.03 -1.42
N LEU A 422 1.22 1.53 -1.12
CA LEU A 422 1.05 0.38 -0.21
C LEU A 422 1.58 -0.91 -0.82
N GLY A 423 1.48 -1.07 -2.15
CA GLY A 423 2.10 -2.17 -2.87
C GLY A 423 3.62 -2.13 -2.76
N PHE A 424 4.20 -0.93 -2.89
CA PHE A 424 5.63 -0.71 -2.66
C PHE A 424 6.04 -1.05 -1.23
N TYR A 425 5.36 -0.52 -0.21
CA TYR A 425 5.67 -0.78 1.20
C TYR A 425 5.62 -2.25 1.57
N ARG A 426 4.71 -2.99 0.95
CA ARG A 426 4.57 -4.44 1.10
C ARG A 426 5.74 -5.23 0.51
N GLY A 427 6.34 -4.77 -0.59
CA GLY A 427 7.40 -5.52 -1.28
C GLY A 427 7.14 -5.86 -2.74
N PHE A 428 6.45 -4.99 -3.49
CA PHE A 428 6.38 -5.12 -4.96
C PHE A 428 7.76 -4.95 -5.62
N GLY A 429 8.72 -4.38 -4.90
CA GLY A 429 10.00 -3.92 -5.45
C GLY A 429 9.91 -2.47 -5.91
N PHE A 430 11.01 -1.74 -5.77
CA PHE A 430 11.11 -0.35 -6.21
C PHE A 430 10.96 -0.19 -7.74
N ASP A 431 11.42 -1.19 -8.49
CA ASP A 431 11.33 -1.25 -9.95
C ASP A 431 9.86 -1.29 -10.41
N LEU A 432 9.08 -2.25 -9.90
CA LEU A 432 7.68 -2.42 -10.29
C LEU A 432 6.83 -1.22 -9.84
N PHE A 433 7.08 -0.67 -8.65
CA PHE A 433 6.39 0.53 -8.20
C PHE A 433 6.63 1.70 -9.18
N THR A 434 7.89 2.00 -9.49
CA THR A 434 8.21 3.14 -10.34
C THR A 434 7.69 2.98 -11.77
N VAL A 435 7.72 1.77 -12.33
CA VAL A 435 7.15 1.48 -13.66
C VAL A 435 5.65 1.75 -13.68
N ASN A 436 4.91 1.24 -12.69
CA ASN A 436 3.48 1.49 -12.58
C ASN A 436 3.19 2.99 -12.45
N VAL A 437 3.99 3.73 -11.68
CA VAL A 437 3.86 5.20 -11.55
C VAL A 437 4.07 5.90 -12.89
N ILE A 438 5.13 5.57 -13.63
CA ILE A 438 5.42 6.19 -14.93
C ILE A 438 4.28 5.92 -15.92
N VAL A 439 3.86 4.66 -16.05
CA VAL A 439 2.76 4.25 -16.94
C VAL A 439 1.45 4.92 -16.50
N GLY A 440 1.19 5.00 -15.20
CA GLY A 440 0.02 5.65 -14.65
C GLY A 440 -0.03 7.16 -14.94
N ILE A 441 1.10 7.86 -14.83
CA ILE A 441 1.19 9.28 -15.20
C ILE A 441 0.97 9.46 -16.70
N PHE A 442 1.58 8.62 -17.54
CA PHE A 442 1.38 8.66 -18.98
C PHE A 442 -0.10 8.47 -19.35
N PHE A 443 -0.75 7.43 -18.81
CA PHE A 443 -2.18 7.19 -19.04
C PHE A 443 -3.05 8.33 -18.51
N SER A 444 -2.69 8.95 -17.38
CA SER A 444 -3.42 10.11 -16.84
C SER A 444 -3.40 11.29 -17.82
N ILE A 445 -2.24 11.57 -18.43
CA ILE A 445 -2.11 12.61 -19.47
C ILE A 445 -2.92 12.24 -20.70
N PHE A 446 -2.79 11.00 -21.20
CA PHE A 446 -3.53 10.52 -22.36
C PHE A 446 -5.05 10.61 -22.18
N MET A 447 -5.55 10.15 -21.03
CA MET A 447 -6.98 10.24 -20.69
C MET A 447 -7.47 11.68 -20.60
N TYR A 448 -6.67 12.57 -20.04
CA TYR A 448 -6.99 13.99 -19.98
C TYR A 448 -7.15 14.59 -21.39
N THR A 449 -6.22 14.29 -22.30
CA THR A 449 -6.28 14.74 -23.70
C THR A 449 -7.53 14.23 -24.40
N ILE A 450 -7.88 12.96 -24.23
CA ILE A 450 -9.11 12.38 -24.77
C ILE A 450 -10.35 13.10 -24.21
N LEU A 451 -10.45 13.22 -22.89
CA LEU A 451 -11.57 13.90 -22.25
C LEU A 451 -11.73 15.33 -22.76
N HIS A 452 -10.62 16.04 -22.95
CA HIS A 452 -10.60 17.40 -23.47
C HIS A 452 -11.13 17.47 -24.92
N VAL A 453 -10.63 16.61 -25.80
CA VAL A 453 -11.04 16.55 -27.21
C VAL A 453 -12.51 16.13 -27.36
N PHE A 454 -12.96 15.11 -26.61
CA PHE A 454 -14.32 14.59 -26.74
C PHE A 454 -15.39 15.46 -26.09
N LEU A 455 -15.05 16.24 -25.05
CA LEU A 455 -16.02 17.03 -24.31
C LEU A 455 -16.12 18.48 -24.78
N ASN A 456 -15.34 18.90 -25.78
CA ASN A 456 -15.26 20.28 -26.27
C ASN A 456 -15.08 21.30 -25.14
N GLU A 457 -14.34 20.93 -24.08
CA GLU A 457 -13.97 21.91 -23.06
C GLU A 457 -12.95 22.84 -23.72
N ASN A 458 -13.31 24.10 -24.02
CA ASN A 458 -12.38 25.05 -24.64
C ASN A 458 -11.06 25.08 -23.86
N PRO A 459 -9.88 25.02 -24.53
CA PRO A 459 -8.61 24.92 -23.84
C PRO A 459 -8.41 26.10 -22.90
N ILE A 460 -8.35 25.79 -21.59
CA ILE A 460 -7.91 26.70 -20.52
C ILE A 460 -6.37 26.85 -20.60
N PHE A 461 -5.85 27.09 -21.80
CA PHE A 461 -4.74 28.03 -21.92
C PHE A 461 -5.40 29.41 -21.96
N GLU A 462 -5.98 29.81 -20.82
CA GLU A 462 -6.12 31.22 -20.53
C GLU A 462 -4.72 31.81 -20.72
N LYS A 463 -4.55 32.54 -21.83
CA LYS A 463 -3.42 33.45 -22.00
C LYS A 463 -3.34 34.22 -20.68
N LYS A 464 -2.31 33.93 -19.88
CA LYS A 464 -1.88 34.86 -18.84
C LYS A 464 -1.66 36.19 -19.56
N LYS A 465 -2.64 37.09 -19.44
CA LYS A 465 -2.44 38.51 -19.68
C LYS A 465 -1.83 39.11 -18.44
#